data_AF-A0A0W0TJS0-F1
#
_entry.id   AF-A0A0W0TJS0-F1
#
_cell.length_a   1.000
_cell.length_b   1.000
_cell.length_c   1.000
_cell.angle_alpha   90.00
_cell.angle_beta   90.00
_cell.angle_gamma   90.00
#
_symmetry.space_group_name_H-M   'P 1'
#
loop_
_entity.id
_entity.type
_entity.pdbx_description
1 polymer ?
#
loop_
_entity_poly.entity_id
_entity_poly.type
_entity_poly.pdbx_seq_one_letter_code
_entity_poly.pdbx_strand_id
1 'polypeptide(L)'
;MSAVMQQIEQVNEALTQQVVGAVKRYLNAVGNKEINLNLYQLIVEEVEAPLFRTVMELTRYNQSKAARVLGVSRGTLRTKLKRYFDDEFIGTRG
;
A
#
# COMPACT_ATOMS: atom_id res chain seq x y z
N MET A 1 -5.76 -9.86 -26.39
CA MET A 1 -5.32 -9.18 -25.15
C MET A 1 -4.22 -8.20 -25.54
N SER A 2 -4.21 -6.96 -25.02
CA SER A 2 -3.23 -5.94 -25.39
C SER A 2 -1.89 -6.13 -24.66
N ALA A 3 -0.78 -5.66 -25.25
CA ALA A 3 0.55 -5.72 -24.64
C ALA A 3 0.61 -5.06 -23.23
N VAL A 4 -0.24 -4.05 -23.00
CA VAL A 4 -0.39 -3.41 -21.69
C VAL A 4 -0.93 -4.38 -20.63
N MET A 5 -1.92 -5.20 -20.97
CA MET A 5 -2.47 -6.18 -20.02
C MET A 5 -1.45 -7.26 -19.66
N GLN A 6 -0.64 -7.69 -20.63
CA GLN A 6 0.46 -8.64 -20.39
C GLN A 6 1.54 -8.04 -19.47
N GLN A 7 1.88 -6.76 -19.65
CA GLN A 7 2.82 -6.08 -18.76
C GLN A 7 2.29 -5.98 -17.32
N ILE A 8 1.00 -5.69 -17.15
CA ILE A 8 0.35 -5.63 -15.82
C ILE A 8 0.37 -7.01 -15.15
N GLU A 9 0.07 -8.07 -15.91
CA GLU A 9 0.09 -9.44 -15.40
C GLU A 9 1.49 -9.85 -14.91
N GLN A 10 2.54 -9.55 -15.68
CA GLN A 10 3.92 -9.80 -15.27
C GLN A 10 4.31 -9.04 -14.00
N VAL A 11 3.87 -7.78 -13.85
CA VAL A 11 4.11 -7.01 -12.61
C VAL A 11 3.37 -7.63 -11.43
N ASN A 12 2.13 -8.08 -11.62
CA ASN A 12 1.35 -8.73 -10.57
C ASN A 12 2.02 -10.02 -10.08
N GLU A 13 2.53 -10.84 -11.01
CA GLU A 13 3.27 -12.06 -10.66
C GLU A 13 4.53 -11.73 -9.86
N ALA A 14 5.32 -10.75 -10.31
CA ALA A 14 6.54 -10.33 -9.62
C ALA A 14 6.25 -9.84 -8.20
N LEU A 15 5.23 -9.00 -8.01
CA LEU A 15 4.82 -8.52 -6.70
C LEU A 15 4.34 -9.68 -5.81
N THR A 16 3.56 -10.61 -6.35
CA THR A 16 3.09 -11.79 -5.61
C THR A 16 4.27 -12.61 -5.09
N GLN A 17 5.30 -12.85 -5.92
CA GLN A 17 6.48 -13.59 -5.49
C GLN A 17 7.27 -12.84 -4.41
N GLN A 18 7.38 -11.52 -4.50
CA GLN A 18 8.04 -10.71 -3.48
C GLN A 18 7.32 -10.79 -2.13
N VAL A 19 5.99 -10.68 -2.13
CA VAL A 19 5.16 -10.80 -0.91
C VAL A 19 5.29 -12.19 -0.29
N VAL A 20 5.19 -13.26 -1.09
CA VAL A 20 5.38 -14.64 -0.61
C VAL A 20 6.75 -14.82 0.03
N GLY A 21 7.80 -14.32 -0.61
CA GLY A 21 9.17 -14.37 -0.07
C GLY A 21 9.30 -13.61 1.25
N ALA A 22 8.75 -12.41 1.35
CA ALA A 22 8.78 -11.59 2.56
C ALA A 22 8.04 -12.26 3.72
N VAL A 23 6.83 -12.75 3.48
CA VAL A 23 6.01 -13.44 4.49
C VAL A 23 6.73 -14.69 5.01
N LYS A 24 7.31 -15.52 4.14
CA LYS A 24 8.08 -16.70 4.55
C LYS A 24 9.27 -16.32 5.44
N ARG A 25 10.00 -15.25 5.09
CA ARG A 25 11.12 -14.77 5.92
C ARG A 25 10.64 -14.28 7.29
N TYR A 26 9.54 -13.55 7.35
CA TYR A 26 8.94 -13.11 8.62
C TYR A 26 8.57 -14.30 9.51
N LEU A 27 7.86 -15.29 8.97
CA LEU A 27 7.46 -16.49 9.71
C LEU A 27 8.68 -17.28 10.21
N ASN A 28 9.72 -17.42 9.38
CA ASN A 28 10.95 -18.11 9.77
C ASN A 28 11.72 -17.36 10.87
N ALA A 29 11.75 -16.02 10.83
CA ALA A 29 12.48 -15.19 11.79
C ALA A 29 11.86 -15.24 13.20
N VAL A 30 10.54 -15.38 13.30
CA VAL A 30 9.84 -15.43 14.59
C VAL A 30 10.09 -16.76 15.32
N GLY A 31 10.39 -17.84 14.58
CA GLY A 31 10.46 -19.20 15.10
C GLY A 31 9.09 -19.70 15.57
N ASN A 32 8.96 -20.99 15.88
CA ASN A 32 7.69 -21.64 16.32
C ASN A 32 7.11 -21.12 17.66
N LYS A 33 7.42 -19.89 18.07
CA LYS A 33 6.81 -19.27 19.24
C LYS A 33 5.40 -18.84 18.87
N GLU A 34 4.41 -19.30 19.64
CA GLU A 34 3.01 -18.88 19.55
C GLU A 34 2.85 -17.41 19.96
N ILE A 35 3.37 -16.51 19.13
CA ILE A 35 3.28 -15.06 19.30
C ILE A 35 2.20 -14.56 18.34
N ASN A 36 1.26 -13.77 18.86
CA ASN A 36 0.34 -13.04 18.01
C ASN A 36 1.11 -11.93 17.27
N LEU A 37 1.57 -12.25 16.06
CA LEU A 37 2.37 -11.34 15.23
C LEU A 37 1.56 -10.21 14.58
N ASN A 38 0.22 -10.29 14.61
CA ASN A 38 -0.65 -9.40 13.83
C ASN A 38 -0.17 -9.24 12.38
N LEU A 39 0.26 -10.36 11.76
CA LEU A 39 0.97 -10.37 10.48
C LEU A 39 0.16 -9.75 9.35
N TYR A 40 -1.17 -9.91 9.39
CA TYR A 40 -2.07 -9.27 8.43
C TYR A 40 -1.91 -7.75 8.46
N GLN A 41 -1.97 -7.13 9.64
CA GLN A 41 -1.82 -5.69 9.75
C GLN A 41 -0.43 -5.25 9.32
N LEU A 42 0.63 -5.95 9.75
CA LEU A 42 2.00 -5.65 9.36
C LEU A 42 2.15 -5.59 7.82
N ILE A 43 1.72 -6.64 7.13
CA ILE A 43 1.85 -6.71 5.66
C ILE A 43 0.98 -5.66 4.97
N VAL A 44 -0.24 -5.43 5.44
CA VAL A 44 -1.12 -4.41 4.85
C VAL A 44 -0.52 -3.02 4.99
N GLU A 45 0.04 -2.68 6.15
CA GLU A 45 0.67 -1.37 6.38
C GLU A 45 1.91 -1.16 5.50
N GLU A 46 2.76 -2.18 5.35
CA GLU A 46 3.95 -2.16 4.48
C GLU A 46 3.61 -1.99 3.00
N VAL A 47 2.41 -2.38 2.56
CA VAL A 47 1.98 -2.23 1.17
C VAL A 47 1.18 -0.95 0.95
N GLU A 48 0.23 -0.64 1.83
CA GLU A 48 -0.67 0.50 1.65
C GLU A 48 0.06 1.84 1.76
N ALA A 49 0.99 2.00 2.70
CA ALA A 49 1.74 3.25 2.86
C ALA A 49 2.50 3.64 1.57
N PRO A 50 3.42 2.82 1.02
CA PRO A 50 4.14 3.19 -0.19
C PRO A 50 3.23 3.34 -1.42
N LEU A 51 2.13 2.56 -1.51
CA LEU A 51 1.13 2.74 -2.55
C LEU A 51 0.51 4.14 -2.50
N PHE A 52 0.04 4.57 -1.32
CA PHE A 52 -0.57 5.89 -1.17
C PHE A 52 0.42 7.02 -1.40
N ARG A 53 1.65 6.93 -0.88
CA ARG A 53 2.70 7.93 -1.13
C ARG A 53 2.98 8.09 -2.63
N THR A 54 3.22 6.98 -3.33
CA THR A 54 3.53 6.98 -4.76
C THR A 54 2.41 7.61 -5.59
N VAL A 55 1.14 7.30 -5.28
CA VAL A 55 0.00 7.90 -5.98
C VAL A 55 -0.18 9.38 -5.63
N MET A 56 0.08 9.78 -4.38
CA MET A 56 0.05 11.19 -4.00
C MET A 56 1.11 11.98 -4.77
N GLU A 57 2.34 11.49 -4.87
CA GLU A 57 3.41 12.09 -5.67
C GLU A 57 3.05 12.17 -7.16
N LEU A 58 2.58 11.05 -7.74
CA LEU A 58 2.12 10.98 -9.14
C LEU A 58 1.05 12.04 -9.45
N THR A 59 0.15 12.29 -8.49
CA THR A 59 -0.96 13.24 -8.66
C THR A 59 -0.64 14.65 -8.19
N ARG A 60 0.64 14.95 -7.88
CA ARG A 60 1.11 16.24 -7.35
C ARG A 60 0.32 16.66 -6.11
N TYR A 61 0.11 15.71 -5.20
CA TYR A 61 -0.59 15.85 -3.93
C TYR A 61 -2.08 16.26 -4.06
N ASN A 62 -2.68 16.04 -5.23
CA ASN A 62 -4.12 16.25 -5.42
C ASN A 62 -4.92 15.03 -4.94
N GLN A 63 -5.41 15.09 -3.70
CA GLN A 63 -6.17 14.00 -3.08
C GLN A 63 -7.37 13.53 -3.92
N SER A 64 -8.08 14.43 -4.61
CA SER A 64 -9.24 14.04 -5.44
C SER A 64 -8.82 13.23 -6.67
N LYS A 65 -7.69 13.56 -7.28
CA LYS A 65 -7.10 12.78 -8.37
C LYS A 65 -6.54 11.46 -7.85
N ALA A 66 -5.82 11.48 -6.73
CA ALA A 66 -5.29 10.27 -6.09
C ALA A 66 -6.39 9.26 -5.76
N ALA A 67 -7.48 9.71 -5.14
CA ALA A 67 -8.63 8.88 -4.81
C ALA A 67 -9.23 8.20 -6.05
N ARG A 68 -9.31 8.93 -7.17
CA ARG A 68 -9.78 8.39 -8.45
C ARG A 68 -8.81 7.33 -9.02
N VAL A 69 -7.50 7.60 -8.97
CA VAL A 69 -6.47 6.64 -9.44
C VAL A 69 -6.48 5.36 -8.61
N LEU A 70 -6.62 5.49 -7.29
CA LEU A 70 -6.67 4.37 -6.35
C LEU A 70 -8.02 3.63 -6.35
N GLY A 71 -9.07 4.22 -6.93
CA GLY A 71 -10.42 3.63 -6.92
C GLY A 71 -11.08 3.63 -5.54
N VAL A 72 -10.70 4.55 -4.65
CA VAL A 72 -11.27 4.67 -3.29
C VAL A 72 -12.01 6.00 -3.13
N SER A 73 -12.89 6.08 -2.14
CA SER A 73 -13.52 7.37 -1.80
C SER A 73 -12.48 8.35 -1.26
N ARG A 74 -12.69 9.66 -1.47
CA ARG A 74 -11.82 10.70 -0.89
C ARG A 74 -11.79 10.63 0.64
N GLY A 75 -12.92 10.27 1.28
CA GLY A 75 -13.00 10.09 2.73
C GLY A 75 -12.06 8.98 3.21
N THR A 76 -12.12 7.83 2.53
CA THR A 76 -11.23 6.69 2.79
C THR A 76 -9.77 7.05 2.60
N LEU A 77 -9.43 7.70 1.47
CA LEU A 77 -8.06 8.13 1.21
C LEU A 77 -7.55 9.05 2.32
N ARG A 78 -8.34 10.06 2.73
CA ARG A 78 -7.94 10.98 3.79
C ARG A 78 -7.68 10.26 5.12
N THR A 79 -8.55 9.33 5.52
CA THR A 79 -8.36 8.55 6.75
C THR A 79 -7.09 7.70 6.69
N LYS A 80 -6.82 7.07 5.53
CA LYS A 80 -5.61 6.27 5.32
C LYS A 80 -4.36 7.13 5.31
N LEU A 81 -4.36 8.28 4.63
CA LEU A 81 -3.25 9.23 4.64
C LEU A 81 -2.96 9.73 6.07
N LYS A 82 -4.00 10.01 6.87
CA LYS A 82 -3.82 10.40 8.28
C LYS A 82 -3.14 9.31 9.09
N ARG A 83 -3.55 8.06 8.89
CA ARG A 83 -2.99 6.91 9.62
C ARG A 83 -1.51 6.69 9.33
N TYR A 84 -1.08 6.90 8.09
CA TYR A 84 0.28 6.56 7.65
C TYR A 84 1.26 7.73 7.65
N PHE A 85 0.77 8.97 7.53
CA PHE A 85 1.59 10.15 7.27
C PHE A 85 1.17 11.37 8.09
N ASP A 86 0.34 11.18 9.12
CA ASP A 86 -0.22 12.24 9.96
C ASP A 86 -0.82 13.37 9.09
N ASP A 87 -0.29 14.59 9.20
CA ASP A 87 -0.79 15.76 8.50
C ASP A 87 -0.03 16.10 7.19
N GLU A 88 0.99 15.32 6.81
CA GLU A 88 1.86 15.56 5.63
C GLU A 88 1.04 15.83 4.36
N PHE A 89 -0.03 15.06 4.17
CA PHE A 89 -0.85 15.11 2.97
C PHE A 89 -2.23 15.74 3.16
N ILE A 90 -2.61 16.09 4.39
CA ILE A 90 -3.98 16.51 4.70
C ILE A 90 -4.17 18.01 4.50
N GLY A 91 -3.08 18.78 4.47
CA GLY A 91 -3.10 20.23 4.41
C GLY A 91 -3.71 20.75 5.71
N THR A 92 -2.88 21.30 6.59
CA THR A 92 -3.38 22.06 7.74
C THR A 92 -4.18 23.22 7.16
N ARG A 93 -5.51 23.14 7.24
CA ARG A 93 -6.34 24.34 7.17
C ARG A 93 -5.95 25.18 8.39
N GLY A 94 -5.04 26.13 8.19
CA GLY A 94 -5.02 27.35 8.97
C GLY A 94 -6.24 28.20 8.61
#